data_AF-A0A131XT15-F1
#
_entry.id   AF-A0A131XT15-F1
#
_cell.length_a   1.000
_cell.length_b   1.000
_cell.length_c   1.000
_cell.angle_alpha   90.00
_cell.angle_beta   90.00
_cell.angle_gamma   90.00
#
_symmetry.space_group_name_H-M   'P 1'
#
loop_
_entity.id
_entity.type
_entity.pdbx_description
1 polymer ?
#
loop_
_entity_poly.entity_id
_entity_poly.type
_entity_poly.pdbx_seq_one_letter_code
_entity_poly.pdbx_strand_id
1 'polypeptide(L)'
;GTGASCILPLLGHKQCGWSFTATETDPVNLAHATENVKRNNLENHIKVVAVGSLREAHEAVEGDSTAVDFVVCNPPFFGSPEEADAQGRAEEQGRTPPSSDMSGAEEEKVWPAGGEVAFVRDVLLKDSLELREKVRLYTVMLGKKSSVKQVMAELNEQGVNCTSTEFCQGKTMRWGVAWTFSDADLASAPGTRRPKSKPPLEFTLPRKLKGVKYCVPGVFVRIKELLQEMQVPFEVIADGKNMCHLWVKAESNTWSHQRRRRREMQRLLKAQQQQTQPEKASAPQPQPESDSKPDPELQQQPEDSCTEEATKRRLSEEAPTIGAPCKKARTEIDPEVPQPGSEDRASAREQAACGTEEVMEVEAKEDG
;
A
#
# COMPACT_ATOMS: atom_id res chain seq x y z
N GLY A 1 2.90 -13.88 -13.90
CA GLY A 1 3.84 -15.00 -13.83
C GLY A 1 4.44 -15.12 -12.45
N THR A 2 5.34 -16.10 -12.25
CA THR A 2 6.09 -16.36 -11.02
C THR A 2 7.26 -15.38 -10.84
N GLY A 3 7.62 -14.63 -11.90
CA GLY A 3 8.74 -13.69 -11.96
C GLY A 3 10.10 -14.39 -11.91
N ALA A 4 11.18 -13.66 -12.23
CA ALA A 4 12.55 -14.20 -12.22
C ALA A 4 12.95 -14.87 -10.91
N SER A 5 12.44 -14.39 -9.77
CA SER A 5 12.79 -14.92 -8.45
C SER A 5 12.13 -16.26 -8.13
N CYS A 6 10.98 -16.58 -8.73
CA CYS A 6 10.14 -17.73 -8.35
C CYS A 6 9.85 -17.78 -6.84
N ILE A 7 9.73 -16.62 -6.19
CA ILE A 7 9.81 -16.52 -4.73
C ILE A 7 8.64 -17.22 -4.02
N LEU A 8 7.41 -17.13 -4.56
CA LEU A 8 6.23 -17.73 -3.92
C LEU A 8 6.29 -19.26 -3.92
N PRO A 9 6.57 -19.96 -5.05
CA PRO A 9 6.81 -21.40 -5.04
C PRO A 9 7.94 -21.85 -4.10
N LEU A 10 9.08 -21.15 -4.14
CA LEU A 10 10.24 -21.49 -3.33
C LEU A 10 9.93 -21.40 -1.83
N LEU A 11 9.33 -20.29 -1.38
CA LEU A 11 8.94 -20.12 0.02
C LEU A 11 7.83 -21.08 0.43
N GLY A 12 6.82 -21.26 -0.42
CA GLY A 12 5.72 -22.19 -0.16
C GLY A 12 6.21 -23.62 0.04
N HIS A 13 7.16 -24.08 -0.78
CA HIS A 13 7.76 -25.39 -0.57
C HIS A 13 8.60 -25.45 0.72
N LYS A 14 9.48 -24.46 0.96
CA LYS A 14 10.36 -24.49 2.15
C LYS A 14 9.59 -24.41 3.47
N GLN A 15 8.45 -23.72 3.51
CA GLN A 15 7.66 -23.56 4.72
C GLN A 15 6.62 -24.67 4.91
N CYS A 16 5.98 -25.11 3.82
CA CYS A 16 4.80 -25.98 3.90
C CYS A 16 4.96 -27.32 3.16
N GLY A 17 6.07 -27.53 2.44
CA GLY A 17 6.31 -28.74 1.65
C GLY A 17 5.45 -28.85 0.39
N TRP A 18 4.83 -27.75 -0.06
CA TRP A 18 3.95 -27.74 -1.23
C TRP A 18 4.70 -27.96 -2.55
N SER A 19 4.02 -28.57 -3.51
CA SER A 19 4.48 -28.64 -4.91
C SER A 19 3.79 -27.56 -5.73
N PHE A 20 4.47 -27.04 -6.75
CA PHE A 20 3.98 -25.92 -7.55
C PHE A 20 4.20 -26.14 -9.04
N THR A 21 3.21 -25.71 -9.82
CA THR A 21 3.39 -25.36 -11.23
C THR A 21 3.50 -23.84 -11.31
N ALA A 22 4.71 -23.34 -11.58
CA ALA A 22 5.04 -21.92 -11.61
C ALA A 22 5.03 -21.41 -13.06
N THR A 23 4.09 -20.53 -13.39
CA THR A 23 3.89 -20.06 -14.77
C THR A 23 4.66 -18.77 -15.03
N GLU A 24 5.22 -18.61 -16.22
CA GLU A 24 5.81 -17.35 -16.65
C GLU A 24 5.69 -17.16 -18.16
N THR A 25 5.50 -15.92 -18.62
CA THR A 25 5.40 -15.59 -20.05
C THR A 25 6.68 -14.99 -20.59
N ASP A 26 7.43 -14.27 -19.75
CA ASP A 26 8.70 -13.68 -20.17
C ASP A 26 9.84 -14.74 -20.18
N PRO A 27 10.54 -14.94 -21.30
CA PRO A 27 11.55 -15.99 -21.42
C PRO A 27 12.78 -15.75 -20.53
N VAL A 28 13.12 -14.49 -20.21
CA VAL A 28 14.25 -14.15 -19.34
C VAL A 28 13.91 -14.52 -17.89
N ASN A 29 12.75 -14.10 -17.42
CA ASN A 29 12.18 -14.47 -16.13
C ASN A 29 12.03 -15.98 -15.99
N LEU A 30 11.52 -16.67 -17.01
CA LEU A 30 11.40 -18.12 -17.04
C LEU A 30 12.76 -18.81 -16.81
N ALA A 31 13.80 -18.35 -17.51
CA ALA A 31 15.15 -18.90 -17.37
C ALA A 31 15.70 -18.68 -15.95
N HIS A 32 15.55 -17.46 -15.41
CA HIS A 32 15.98 -17.15 -14.04
C HIS A 32 15.20 -17.94 -12.99
N ALA A 33 13.88 -18.06 -13.13
CA ALA A 33 13.02 -18.82 -12.23
C ALA A 33 13.42 -20.31 -12.22
N THR A 34 13.62 -20.89 -13.40
CA THR A 34 14.06 -22.29 -13.56
C THR A 34 15.42 -22.52 -12.89
N GLU A 35 16.37 -21.62 -13.10
CA GLU A 35 17.69 -21.70 -12.49
C GLU A 35 17.64 -21.51 -10.96
N ASN A 36 16.78 -20.63 -10.46
CA ASN A 36 16.59 -20.45 -9.02
C ASN A 36 15.98 -21.69 -8.36
N VAL A 37 15.04 -22.37 -9.03
CA VAL A 37 14.52 -23.68 -8.57
C VAL A 37 15.64 -24.72 -8.51
N LYS A 38 16.48 -24.81 -9.54
CA LYS A 38 17.63 -25.72 -9.59
C LYS A 38 18.63 -25.48 -8.47
N ARG A 39 19.02 -24.22 -8.24
CA ARG A 39 19.95 -23.83 -7.16
C ARG A 39 19.44 -24.19 -5.76
N ASN A 40 18.12 -24.29 -5.60
CA ASN A 40 17.49 -24.70 -4.34
C ASN A 40 17.21 -26.20 -4.24
N ASN A 41 17.55 -26.98 -5.28
CA ASN A 41 17.33 -28.43 -5.40
C ASN A 41 15.84 -28.81 -5.30
N LEU A 42 14.96 -28.04 -5.93
CA LEU A 42 13.50 -28.21 -5.85
C LEU A 42 12.84 -28.59 -7.19
N GLU A 43 13.60 -29.07 -8.17
CA GLU A 43 13.10 -29.40 -9.52
C GLU A 43 12.00 -30.47 -9.51
N ASN A 44 12.04 -31.38 -8.52
CA ASN A 44 11.04 -32.43 -8.36
C ASN A 44 9.72 -31.94 -7.73
N HIS A 45 9.72 -30.71 -7.18
CA HIS A 45 8.57 -30.14 -6.47
C HIS A 45 8.03 -28.88 -7.15
N ILE A 46 8.85 -28.16 -7.90
CA ILE A 46 8.48 -26.91 -8.56
C ILE A 46 8.77 -27.04 -10.05
N LYS A 47 7.72 -27.13 -10.85
CA LYS A 47 7.79 -27.15 -12.32
C LYS A 47 7.57 -25.73 -12.85
N VAL A 48 8.58 -25.16 -13.50
CA VAL A 48 8.45 -23.86 -14.16
C VAL A 48 8.00 -24.07 -15.61
N VAL A 49 6.92 -23.42 -16.03
CA VAL A 49 6.30 -23.60 -17.35
C VAL A 49 6.03 -22.27 -18.06
N ALA A 50 6.26 -22.26 -19.37
CA ALA A 50 6.06 -21.10 -20.23
C ALA A 50 4.61 -21.05 -20.75
N VAL A 51 3.70 -20.43 -19.98
CA VAL A 51 2.26 -20.39 -20.30
C VAL A 51 1.66 -19.04 -19.91
N GLY A 52 0.63 -18.62 -20.64
CA GLY A 52 -0.02 -17.31 -20.47
C GLY A 52 -1.35 -17.34 -19.71
N SER A 53 -1.95 -18.51 -19.50
CA SER A 53 -3.25 -18.65 -18.84
C SER A 53 -3.24 -19.72 -17.74
N LEU A 54 -4.18 -19.64 -16.80
CA LEU A 54 -4.38 -20.70 -15.80
C LEU A 54 -4.86 -21.99 -16.45
N ARG A 55 -5.58 -21.90 -17.57
CA ARG A 55 -6.02 -23.08 -18.33
C ARG A 55 -4.84 -23.88 -18.87
N GLU A 56 -3.94 -23.21 -19.59
CA GLU A 56 -2.71 -23.82 -20.09
C GLU A 56 -1.83 -24.35 -18.95
N ALA A 57 -1.77 -23.61 -17.83
CA ALA A 57 -1.04 -24.05 -16.65
C ALA A 57 -1.61 -25.35 -16.08
N HIS A 58 -2.94 -25.45 -15.98
CA HIS A 58 -3.63 -26.65 -15.52
C HIS A 58 -3.43 -27.83 -16.49
N GLU A 59 -3.50 -27.60 -17.80
CA GLU A 59 -3.19 -28.61 -18.82
C GLU A 59 -1.74 -29.11 -18.71
N ALA A 60 -0.78 -28.22 -18.43
CA ALA A 60 0.62 -28.57 -18.24
C ALA A 60 0.92 -29.39 -16.97
N VAL A 61 -0.07 -29.60 -16.09
CA VAL A 61 0.03 -30.46 -14.90
C VAL A 61 -0.09 -31.96 -15.25
N GLU A 62 -0.27 -32.34 -16.54
CA GLU A 62 -0.34 -33.73 -17.04
C GLU A 62 0.44 -34.75 -16.18
N GLY A 63 -0.29 -35.61 -15.46
CA GLY A 63 0.35 -36.64 -14.65
C GLY A 63 -0.58 -37.46 -13.77
N ASP A 64 -1.51 -36.86 -13.02
CA ASP A 64 -2.41 -37.60 -12.13
C ASP A 64 -3.66 -36.78 -11.83
N SER A 65 -4.75 -37.48 -11.50
CA SER A 65 -6.11 -36.98 -11.28
C SER A 65 -6.28 -36.08 -10.05
N THR A 66 -5.30 -35.25 -9.70
CA THR A 66 -5.34 -34.41 -8.51
C THR A 66 -5.83 -33.02 -8.87
N ALA A 67 -7.01 -32.66 -8.35
CA ALA A 67 -7.47 -31.28 -8.33
C ALA A 67 -6.37 -30.38 -7.74
N VAL A 68 -6.13 -29.22 -8.38
CA VAL A 68 -5.18 -28.23 -7.87
C VAL A 68 -5.74 -27.66 -6.57
N ASP A 69 -4.99 -27.71 -5.48
CA ASP A 69 -5.50 -27.23 -4.20
C ASP A 69 -5.73 -25.71 -4.21
N PHE A 70 -4.79 -24.95 -4.76
CA PHE A 70 -4.94 -23.51 -4.84
C PHE A 70 -4.12 -22.85 -5.95
N VAL A 71 -4.58 -21.68 -6.38
CA VAL A 71 -3.83 -20.74 -7.22
C VAL A 71 -3.40 -19.55 -6.38
N VAL A 72 -2.13 -19.12 -6.49
CA VAL A 72 -1.63 -17.87 -5.92
C VAL A 72 -1.22 -16.93 -7.05
N CYS A 73 -1.71 -15.70 -7.02
CA CYS A 73 -1.36 -14.69 -8.00
C CYS A 73 -0.96 -13.37 -7.34
N ASN A 74 0.16 -12.80 -7.80
CA ASN A 74 0.52 -11.41 -7.57
C ASN A 74 0.41 -10.67 -8.91
N PRO A 75 -0.70 -9.97 -9.17
CA PRO A 75 -0.98 -9.37 -10.46
C PRO A 75 -0.17 -8.08 -10.67
N PRO A 76 -0.02 -7.63 -11.92
CA PRO A 76 0.36 -6.25 -12.22
C PRO A 76 -0.64 -5.27 -11.56
N PHE A 77 -0.13 -4.35 -10.73
CA PHE A 77 -0.98 -3.47 -9.91
C PHE A 77 -1.50 -2.21 -10.62
N PHE A 78 -0.79 -1.75 -11.65
CA PHE A 78 -0.96 -0.41 -12.21
C PHE A 78 -1.60 -0.44 -13.58
N GLY A 79 -2.41 0.57 -13.92
CA GLY A 79 -3.03 0.72 -15.23
C GLY A 79 -2.09 1.34 -16.27
N SER A 80 -1.04 2.04 -15.82
CA SER A 80 -0.06 2.67 -16.71
C SER A 80 1.32 2.78 -16.05
N PRO A 81 2.40 2.98 -16.84
CA PRO A 81 3.74 3.22 -16.31
C PRO A 81 3.81 4.45 -15.39
N GLU A 82 3.07 5.51 -15.69
CA GLU A 82 3.01 6.73 -14.86
C GLU A 82 2.39 6.43 -13.49
N GLU A 83 1.39 5.54 -13.43
CA GLU A 83 0.82 5.12 -12.16
C GLU A 83 1.82 4.25 -11.35
N ALA A 84 2.66 3.48 -12.04
CA ALA A 84 3.71 2.67 -11.44
C ALA A 84 4.91 3.50 -10.93
N ASP A 85 5.10 4.73 -11.44
CA ASP A 85 6.16 5.64 -10.98
C ASP A 85 5.86 6.16 -9.56
N ALA A 86 6.40 5.46 -8.57
CA ALA A 86 6.27 5.83 -7.18
C ALA A 86 7.09 7.09 -6.83
N GLN A 87 8.17 7.35 -7.56
CA GLN A 87 9.07 8.47 -7.30
C GLN A 87 8.43 9.77 -7.78
N GLY A 88 8.04 9.83 -9.05
CA GLY A 88 7.38 11.00 -9.64
C GLY A 88 6.11 11.37 -8.88
N ARG A 89 5.27 10.38 -8.53
CA ARG A 89 4.07 10.64 -7.72
C ARG A 89 4.37 11.18 -6.33
N ALA A 90 5.45 10.71 -5.69
CA ALA A 90 5.84 11.24 -4.38
C ALA A 90 6.30 12.70 -4.52
N GLU A 91 7.07 13.02 -5.55
CA GLU A 91 7.55 14.38 -5.83
C GLU A 91 6.41 15.35 -6.13
N GLU A 92 5.47 14.98 -7.02
CA GLU A 92 4.27 15.76 -7.33
C GLU A 92 3.42 16.02 -6.09
N GLN A 93 3.30 15.03 -5.21
CA GLN A 93 2.54 15.14 -3.96
C GLN A 93 3.34 15.79 -2.82
N GLY A 94 4.61 16.14 -3.05
CA GLY A 94 5.51 16.69 -2.06
C GLY A 94 5.79 15.75 -0.87
N ARG A 95 5.68 14.44 -1.09
CA ARG A 95 5.90 13.34 -0.13
C ARG A 95 7.29 12.73 -0.31
N THR A 96 7.75 12.03 0.72
CA THR A 96 8.95 11.19 0.60
C THR A 96 8.59 9.94 -0.21
N PRO A 97 9.40 9.57 -1.21
CA PRO A 97 9.17 8.35 -1.96
C PRO A 97 9.25 7.12 -1.06
N PRO A 98 8.57 6.01 -1.44
CA PRO A 98 8.70 4.76 -0.71
C PRO A 98 10.15 4.27 -0.73
N SER A 99 10.58 3.67 0.38
CA SER A 99 11.95 3.15 0.54
C SER A 99 12.19 1.82 -0.17
N SER A 100 11.13 1.20 -0.71
CA SER A 100 11.21 -0.06 -1.45
C SER A 100 11.51 0.21 -2.91
N ASP A 101 12.49 -0.51 -3.45
CA ASP A 101 12.75 -0.50 -4.88
C ASP A 101 11.60 -1.19 -5.63
N MET A 102 11.14 -0.56 -6.71
CA MET A 102 10.09 -1.06 -7.58
C MET A 102 10.72 -1.49 -8.90
N SER A 103 11.85 -2.20 -8.89
CA SER A 103 12.67 -2.52 -10.07
C SER A 103 12.14 -3.68 -10.95
N GLY A 104 10.89 -4.12 -10.78
CA GLY A 104 10.27 -5.12 -11.67
C GLY A 104 10.24 -4.67 -13.14
N ALA A 105 10.00 -5.59 -14.06
CA ALA A 105 9.74 -5.23 -15.46
C ALA A 105 8.42 -4.44 -15.59
N GLU A 106 8.23 -3.70 -16.68
CA GLU A 106 6.97 -2.95 -16.88
C GLU A 106 5.78 -3.90 -16.97
N GLU A 107 5.94 -5.04 -17.65
CA GLU A 107 4.90 -6.07 -17.80
C GLU A 107 4.53 -6.75 -16.47
N GLU A 108 5.43 -6.75 -15.48
CA GLU A 108 5.15 -7.25 -14.13
C GLU A 108 4.34 -6.27 -13.29
N LYS A 109 4.33 -4.98 -13.67
CA LYS A 109 3.72 -3.90 -12.90
C LYS A 109 2.45 -3.37 -13.52
N VAL A 110 2.38 -3.33 -14.84
CA VAL A 110 1.37 -2.60 -15.59
C VAL A 110 0.48 -3.56 -16.36
N TRP A 111 -0.82 -3.40 -16.15
CA TRP A 111 -1.87 -3.97 -16.97
C TRP A 111 -2.64 -2.85 -17.67
N PRO A 112 -2.30 -2.52 -18.93
CA PRO A 112 -2.86 -1.35 -19.62
C PRO A 112 -4.38 -1.33 -19.72
N ALA A 113 -5.01 -2.51 -19.69
CA ALA A 113 -6.47 -2.65 -19.79
C ALA A 113 -7.23 -2.26 -18.51
N GLY A 114 -6.57 -1.76 -17.46
CA GLY A 114 -7.22 -1.24 -16.25
C GLY A 114 -6.61 -1.67 -14.92
N GLY A 115 -5.32 -2.05 -14.91
CA GLY A 115 -4.59 -2.44 -13.71
C GLY A 115 -5.07 -3.76 -13.11
N GLU A 116 -4.84 -3.92 -11.80
CA GLU A 116 -5.12 -5.16 -11.08
C GLU A 116 -6.60 -5.61 -11.16
N VAL A 117 -7.56 -4.67 -11.18
CA VAL A 117 -8.99 -5.03 -11.23
C VAL A 117 -9.32 -5.68 -12.58
N ALA A 118 -8.90 -5.06 -13.68
CA ALA A 118 -9.10 -5.62 -15.01
C ALA A 118 -8.33 -6.94 -15.19
N PHE A 119 -7.11 -7.05 -14.65
CA PHE A 119 -6.38 -8.33 -14.69
C PHE A 119 -7.15 -9.45 -13.97
N VAL A 120 -7.66 -9.18 -12.76
CA VAL A 120 -8.45 -10.17 -12.03
C VAL A 120 -9.69 -10.58 -12.80
N ARG A 121 -10.44 -9.61 -13.35
CA ARG A 121 -11.65 -9.89 -14.13
C ARG A 121 -11.37 -10.68 -15.42
N ASP A 122 -10.45 -10.16 -16.23
CA ASP A 122 -10.27 -10.56 -17.63
C ASP A 122 -9.41 -11.83 -17.75
N VAL A 123 -8.58 -12.12 -16.75
CA VAL A 123 -7.69 -13.28 -16.71
C VAL A 123 -8.14 -14.28 -15.64
N LEU A 124 -8.04 -13.92 -14.35
CA LEU A 124 -8.21 -14.90 -13.27
C LEU A 124 -9.66 -15.38 -13.13
N LEU A 125 -10.63 -14.45 -13.09
CA LEU A 125 -12.04 -14.76 -12.92
C LEU A 125 -12.55 -15.53 -14.14
N LYS A 126 -12.24 -15.04 -15.35
CA LYS A 126 -12.57 -15.72 -16.60
C LYS A 126 -12.08 -17.17 -16.63
N ASP A 127 -10.80 -17.40 -16.36
CA ASP A 127 -10.25 -18.77 -16.33
C ASP A 127 -10.87 -19.61 -15.20
N SER A 128 -11.14 -19.00 -14.04
CA SER A 128 -11.76 -19.70 -12.92
C SER A 128 -13.19 -20.17 -13.22
N LEU A 129 -13.95 -19.42 -14.03
CA LEU A 129 -15.31 -19.81 -14.45
C LEU A 129 -15.30 -21.03 -15.38
N GLU A 130 -14.22 -21.23 -16.13
CA GLU A 130 -14.00 -22.41 -16.98
C GLU A 130 -13.47 -23.61 -16.18
N LEU A 131 -12.51 -23.37 -15.29
CA LEU A 131 -11.85 -24.42 -14.50
C LEU A 131 -12.72 -24.91 -13.32
N ARG A 132 -13.49 -24.01 -12.71
CA ARG A 132 -14.38 -24.26 -11.57
C ARG A 132 -13.71 -25.09 -10.47
N GLU A 133 -14.27 -26.25 -10.12
CA GLU A 133 -13.82 -27.13 -9.04
C GLU A 133 -12.55 -27.92 -9.38
N LYS A 134 -12.00 -27.80 -10.60
CA LYS A 134 -10.67 -28.34 -10.92
C LYS A 134 -9.56 -27.67 -10.09
N VAL A 135 -9.82 -26.45 -9.61
CA VAL A 135 -9.03 -25.77 -8.60
C VAL A 135 -9.91 -25.54 -7.38
N ARG A 136 -9.46 -25.96 -6.20
CA ARG A 136 -10.27 -25.88 -4.98
C ARG A 136 -10.38 -24.44 -4.47
N LEU A 137 -9.31 -23.66 -4.58
CA LEU A 137 -9.26 -22.27 -4.10
C LEU A 137 -8.48 -21.36 -5.05
N TYR A 138 -9.12 -20.29 -5.53
CA TYR A 138 -8.45 -19.26 -6.30
C TYR A 138 -8.09 -18.11 -5.36
N THR A 139 -6.86 -17.58 -5.45
CA THR A 139 -6.42 -16.45 -4.63
C THR A 139 -5.64 -15.42 -5.43
N VAL A 140 -5.79 -14.15 -5.04
CA VAL A 140 -5.04 -13.03 -5.63
C VAL A 140 -4.66 -12.02 -4.56
N MET A 141 -3.43 -11.50 -4.63
CA MET A 141 -2.98 -10.37 -3.82
C MET A 141 -3.31 -9.06 -4.53
N LEU A 142 -3.85 -8.08 -3.83
CA LEU A 142 -4.19 -6.76 -4.34
C LEU A 142 -3.32 -5.67 -3.69
N GLY A 143 -2.89 -4.72 -4.51
CA GLY A 143 -2.06 -3.59 -4.15
C GLY A 143 -2.86 -2.42 -3.57
N LYS A 144 -4.12 -2.22 -3.98
CA LYS A 144 -4.95 -1.09 -3.56
C LYS A 144 -6.22 -1.56 -2.85
N LYS A 145 -6.55 -0.93 -1.72
CA LYS A 145 -7.78 -1.20 -0.96
C LYS A 145 -9.06 -1.01 -1.78
N SER A 146 -9.08 -0.02 -2.67
CA SER A 146 -10.21 0.25 -3.56
C SER A 146 -10.50 -0.91 -4.52
N SER A 147 -9.48 -1.67 -4.90
CA SER A 147 -9.58 -2.82 -5.80
C SER A 147 -10.32 -3.98 -5.14
N VAL A 148 -10.14 -4.20 -3.83
CA VAL A 148 -10.85 -5.26 -3.07
C VAL A 148 -12.36 -5.11 -3.23
N LYS A 149 -12.90 -3.90 -3.05
CA LYS A 149 -14.35 -3.66 -3.16
C LYS A 149 -14.88 -3.98 -4.56
N GLN A 150 -14.13 -3.63 -5.60
CA GLN A 150 -14.52 -3.87 -6.98
C GLN A 150 -14.48 -5.36 -7.32
N VAL A 151 -13.36 -6.03 -7.01
CA VAL A 151 -13.19 -7.47 -7.25
C VAL A 151 -14.23 -8.29 -6.48
N MET A 152 -14.48 -7.98 -5.20
CA MET A 152 -15.52 -8.68 -4.43
C MET A 152 -16.91 -8.46 -5.03
N ALA A 153 -17.22 -7.29 -5.60
CA ALA A 153 -18.50 -7.06 -6.26
C ALA A 153 -18.66 -7.91 -7.52
N GLU A 154 -17.62 -7.99 -8.36
CA GLU A 154 -17.61 -8.84 -9.56
C GLU A 154 -17.75 -10.33 -9.21
N LEU A 155 -17.06 -10.81 -8.17
CA LEU A 155 -17.18 -12.19 -7.69
C LEU A 155 -18.61 -12.49 -7.19
N ASN A 156 -19.21 -11.58 -6.42
CA ASN A 156 -20.58 -11.72 -5.95
C ASN A 156 -21.60 -11.73 -7.09
N GLU A 157 -21.38 -10.95 -8.15
CA GLU A 157 -22.23 -10.94 -9.35
C GLU A 157 -22.20 -12.30 -10.08
N GLN A 158 -21.06 -12.98 -10.07
CA GLN A 158 -20.94 -14.36 -10.59
C GLN A 158 -21.50 -15.43 -9.63
N GLY A 159 -21.96 -15.05 -8.43
CA GLY A 159 -22.50 -15.97 -7.44
C GLY A 159 -21.47 -16.93 -6.84
N VAL A 160 -20.17 -16.59 -6.88
CA VAL A 160 -19.12 -17.44 -6.29
C VAL A 160 -18.89 -17.10 -4.82
N ASN A 161 -18.59 -18.12 -4.02
CA ASN A 161 -18.25 -17.93 -2.62
C ASN A 161 -16.87 -17.26 -2.53
N CYS A 162 -16.80 -16.08 -1.90
CA CYS A 162 -15.58 -15.29 -1.83
C CYS A 162 -15.36 -14.66 -0.46
N THR A 163 -14.09 -14.41 -0.14
CA THR A 163 -13.65 -13.75 1.10
C THR A 163 -12.45 -12.86 0.82
N SER A 164 -12.12 -11.99 1.78
CA SER A 164 -10.94 -11.13 1.70
C SER A 164 -10.22 -11.02 3.04
N THR A 165 -8.94 -10.68 2.99
CA THR A 165 -8.09 -10.46 4.16
C THR A 165 -7.10 -9.32 3.90
N GLU A 166 -6.37 -8.91 4.94
CA GLU A 166 -5.38 -7.83 4.88
C GLU A 166 -4.00 -8.34 5.34
N PHE A 167 -2.95 -8.01 4.58
CA PHE A 167 -1.57 -8.27 4.95
C PHE A 167 -0.90 -6.96 5.39
N CYS A 168 -0.51 -6.90 6.66
CA CYS A 168 0.08 -5.70 7.28
C CYS A 168 1.56 -5.94 7.59
N GLN A 169 2.46 -5.39 6.78
CA GLN A 169 3.92 -5.51 6.99
C GLN A 169 4.57 -4.12 7.01
N GLY A 170 4.83 -3.61 8.22
CA GLY A 170 5.37 -2.27 8.41
C GLY A 170 4.44 -1.18 7.86
N LYS A 171 4.94 -0.37 6.92
CA LYS A 171 4.18 0.72 6.27
C LYS A 171 3.39 0.26 5.05
N THR A 172 3.66 -0.96 4.56
CA THR A 172 3.07 -1.47 3.32
C THR A 172 1.90 -2.38 3.67
N MET A 173 0.71 -1.99 3.20
CA MET A 173 -0.49 -2.83 3.27
C MET A 173 -0.72 -3.49 1.92
N ARG A 174 -1.17 -4.74 1.97
CA ARG A 174 -1.70 -5.49 0.83
C ARG A 174 -3.00 -6.16 1.26
N TRP A 175 -3.77 -6.61 0.29
CA TRP A 175 -5.01 -7.33 0.52
C TRP A 175 -4.96 -8.68 -0.19
N GLY A 176 -5.63 -9.68 0.36
CA GLY A 176 -5.85 -10.95 -0.30
C GLY A 176 -7.33 -11.10 -0.60
N VAL A 177 -7.67 -11.58 -1.79
CA VAL A 177 -9.02 -12.04 -2.13
C VAL A 177 -8.94 -13.52 -2.49
N ALA A 178 -9.90 -14.30 -2.01
CA ALA A 178 -10.00 -15.72 -2.31
C ALA A 178 -11.43 -16.09 -2.68
N TRP A 179 -11.60 -17.02 -3.63
CA TRP A 179 -12.90 -17.55 -4.02
C TRP A 179 -12.84 -19.03 -4.39
N THR A 180 -14.00 -19.69 -4.31
CA THR A 180 -14.17 -21.11 -4.63
C THR A 180 -15.53 -21.35 -5.28
N PHE A 181 -15.61 -22.42 -6.08
CA PHE A 181 -16.85 -22.95 -6.66
C PHE A 181 -17.42 -24.10 -5.83
N SER A 182 -16.76 -24.48 -4.74
CA SER A 182 -17.22 -25.50 -3.80
C SER A 182 -18.00 -24.88 -2.62
N ASP A 183 -18.72 -25.71 -1.88
CA ASP A 183 -19.44 -25.31 -0.66
C ASP A 183 -18.52 -25.07 0.56
N ALA A 184 -17.21 -24.89 0.34
CA ALA A 184 -16.25 -24.69 1.42
C ALA A 184 -16.54 -23.38 2.19
N ASP A 185 -16.50 -23.45 3.52
CA ASP A 185 -16.71 -22.28 4.37
C ASP A 185 -15.48 -21.36 4.40
N LEU A 186 -15.49 -20.34 3.54
CA LEU A 186 -14.49 -19.27 3.50
C LEU A 186 -14.67 -18.21 4.61
N ALA A 187 -15.75 -18.26 5.39
CA ALA A 187 -15.98 -17.30 6.48
C ALA A 187 -15.07 -17.56 7.69
N SER A 188 -14.53 -18.78 7.81
CA SER A 188 -13.54 -19.16 8.82
C SER A 188 -12.12 -18.64 8.54
N ALA A 189 -11.89 -18.09 7.34
CA ALA A 189 -10.63 -17.42 7.03
C ALA A 189 -10.35 -16.38 8.12
N PRO A 190 -9.09 -16.18 8.56
CA PRO A 190 -8.75 -15.18 9.56
C PRO A 190 -9.11 -13.79 9.02
N GLY A 191 -10.36 -13.41 9.24
CA GLY A 191 -10.85 -12.07 9.01
C GLY A 191 -10.15 -11.18 10.01
N THR A 192 -9.73 -10.00 9.57
CA THR A 192 -9.51 -8.91 10.49
C THR A 192 -10.75 -8.82 11.36
N ARG A 193 -10.59 -9.04 12.67
CA ARG A 193 -11.67 -8.90 13.66
C ARG A 193 -12.49 -7.70 13.24
N ARG A 194 -13.81 -7.89 13.01
CA ARG A 194 -14.72 -6.79 12.64
C ARG A 194 -14.29 -5.55 13.43
N PRO A 195 -13.97 -4.42 12.77
CA PRO A 195 -13.51 -3.26 13.50
C PRO A 195 -14.51 -3.00 14.61
N LYS A 196 -14.09 -3.18 15.87
CA LYS A 196 -14.91 -2.72 16.99
C LYS A 196 -15.15 -1.24 16.71
N SER A 197 -16.39 -0.77 16.91
CA SER A 197 -16.66 0.66 16.84
C SER A 197 -15.59 1.36 17.66
N LYS A 198 -14.76 2.17 17.00
CA LYS A 198 -13.70 2.89 17.70
C LYS A 198 -14.42 3.83 18.66
N PRO A 199 -14.03 3.89 19.94
CA PRO A 199 -14.60 4.87 20.84
C PRO A 199 -14.35 6.29 20.27
N PRO A 200 -15.20 7.27 20.60
CA PRO A 200 -14.98 8.66 20.22
C PRO A 200 -13.57 9.11 20.61
N LEU A 201 -12.99 10.00 19.80
CA LEU A 201 -11.68 10.59 20.11
C LEU A 201 -11.83 11.54 21.29
N GLU A 202 -11.28 11.15 22.44
CA GLU A 202 -11.24 12.00 23.62
C GLU A 202 -9.95 12.83 23.63
N PHE A 203 -10.08 14.15 23.77
CA PHE A 203 -8.93 15.05 23.87
C PHE A 203 -9.11 16.06 25.00
N THR A 204 -8.32 15.92 26.05
CA THR A 204 -8.33 16.86 27.18
C THR A 204 -7.54 18.13 26.84
N LEU A 205 -8.23 19.27 26.84
CA LEU A 205 -7.60 20.56 26.55
C LEU A 205 -6.72 21.05 27.72
N PRO A 206 -5.52 21.60 27.45
CA PRO A 206 -4.69 22.21 28.48
C PRO A 206 -5.39 23.40 29.17
N ARG A 207 -5.27 23.51 30.50
CA ARG A 207 -5.91 24.60 31.28
C ARG A 207 -5.38 26.01 30.96
N LYS A 208 -4.19 26.12 30.36
CA LYS A 208 -3.53 27.39 30.04
C LYS A 208 -3.42 27.57 28.53
N LEU A 209 -4.54 27.88 27.88
CA LEU A 209 -4.58 28.27 26.47
C LEU A 209 -4.47 29.80 26.36
N LYS A 210 -3.48 30.28 25.59
CA LYS A 210 -3.31 31.72 25.35
C LYS A 210 -4.51 32.25 24.57
N GLY A 211 -5.16 33.29 25.10
CA GLY A 211 -6.28 33.97 24.42
C GLY A 211 -7.61 33.21 24.44
N VAL A 212 -7.73 32.12 25.22
CA VAL A 212 -8.97 31.33 25.32
C VAL A 212 -9.40 31.28 26.78
N LYS A 213 -10.66 31.63 27.04
CA LYS A 213 -11.27 31.41 28.36
C LYS A 213 -11.53 29.90 28.51
N TYR A 214 -10.92 29.28 29.52
CA TYR A 214 -11.07 27.85 29.79
C TYR A 214 -12.44 27.55 30.40
N CYS A 215 -13.47 27.57 29.55
CA CYS A 215 -14.83 27.15 29.83
C CYS A 215 -15.45 26.68 28.51
N VAL A 216 -16.53 25.88 28.57
CA VAL A 216 -17.13 25.26 27.38
C VAL A 216 -17.43 26.28 26.26
N PRO A 217 -18.10 27.43 26.50
CA PRO A 217 -18.34 28.41 25.44
C PRO A 217 -17.07 29.05 24.87
N GLY A 218 -16.07 29.32 25.72
CA GLY A 218 -14.82 29.97 25.30
C GLY A 218 -13.96 29.06 24.42
N VAL A 219 -13.88 27.78 24.80
CA VAL A 219 -13.27 26.74 23.99
C VAL A 219 -14.04 26.54 22.68
N PHE A 220 -15.37 26.52 22.75
CA PHE A 220 -16.22 26.29 21.59
C PHE A 220 -16.04 27.35 20.50
N VAL A 221 -15.96 28.62 20.89
CA VAL A 221 -15.64 29.73 19.98
C VAL A 221 -14.27 29.49 19.32
N ARG A 222 -13.25 29.13 20.10
CA ARG A 222 -11.91 28.89 19.54
C ARG A 222 -11.86 27.70 18.58
N ILE A 223 -12.60 26.62 18.85
CA ILE A 223 -12.69 25.47 17.95
C ILE A 223 -13.34 25.89 16.61
N LYS A 224 -14.43 26.66 16.65
CA LYS A 224 -15.08 27.18 15.43
C LYS A 224 -14.12 28.05 14.62
N GLU A 225 -13.39 28.96 15.25
CA GLU A 225 -12.36 29.78 14.58
C GLU A 225 -11.27 28.91 13.94
N LEU A 226 -10.78 27.89 14.64
CA LEU A 226 -9.77 26.98 14.10
C LEU A 226 -10.30 26.21 12.88
N LEU A 227 -11.54 25.72 12.93
CA LEU A 227 -12.15 25.04 11.78
C LEU A 227 -12.30 25.99 10.59
N GLN A 228 -12.69 27.25 10.81
CA GLN A 228 -12.74 28.29 9.78
C GLN A 228 -11.36 28.62 9.20
N GLU A 229 -10.34 28.80 10.06
CA GLU A 229 -8.94 29.01 9.65
C GLU A 229 -8.44 27.85 8.77
N MET A 230 -8.87 26.63 9.09
CA MET A 230 -8.56 25.43 8.32
C MET A 230 -9.48 25.22 7.12
N GLN A 231 -10.46 26.08 6.86
CA GLN A 231 -11.45 25.90 5.78
C GLN A 231 -12.17 24.54 5.86
N VAL A 232 -12.41 24.04 7.07
CA VAL A 232 -13.18 22.81 7.31
C VAL A 232 -14.63 23.21 7.58
N PRO A 233 -15.60 22.78 6.76
CA PRO A 233 -16.99 23.11 6.99
C PRO A 233 -17.53 22.37 8.22
N PHE A 234 -18.38 23.05 8.98
CA PHE A 234 -19.04 22.51 10.15
C PHE A 234 -20.45 23.09 10.33
N GLU A 235 -21.29 22.36 11.05
CA GLU A 235 -22.62 22.78 11.47
C GLU A 235 -22.71 22.73 12.99
N VAL A 236 -23.32 23.74 13.60
CA VAL A 236 -23.55 23.76 15.04
C VAL A 236 -24.85 23.02 15.34
N ILE A 237 -24.74 21.87 16.01
CA ILE A 237 -25.90 21.08 16.44
C ILE A 237 -26.46 21.62 17.77
N ALA A 238 -25.57 21.95 18.71
CA ALA A 238 -25.95 22.49 20.01
C ALA A 238 -24.89 23.48 20.54
N ASP A 239 -25.34 24.56 21.17
CA ASP A 239 -24.48 25.57 21.82
C ASP A 239 -25.01 25.84 23.24
N GLY A 240 -24.61 24.98 24.17
CA GLY A 240 -25.02 25.04 25.57
C GLY A 240 -23.91 25.59 26.47
N LYS A 241 -24.27 25.98 27.69
CA LYS A 241 -23.29 26.50 28.68
C LYS A 241 -22.29 25.45 29.15
N ASN A 242 -22.70 24.18 29.17
CA ASN A 242 -21.92 23.06 29.71
C ASN A 242 -21.59 22.01 28.65
N MET A 243 -22.20 22.10 27.46
CA MET A 243 -22.00 21.14 26.39
C MET A 243 -22.35 21.77 25.05
N CYS A 244 -21.48 21.58 24.05
CA CYS A 244 -21.68 22.09 22.70
C CYS A 244 -21.35 20.96 21.70
N HIS A 245 -22.06 20.93 20.57
CA HIS A 245 -21.94 19.88 19.56
C HIS A 245 -21.72 20.51 18.19
N LEU A 246 -20.78 19.96 17.43
CA LEU A 246 -20.50 20.30 16.05
C LEU A 246 -20.62 19.05 15.19
N TRP A 247 -21.28 19.18 14.04
CA TRP A 247 -21.08 18.27 12.92
C TRP A 247 -19.92 18.82 12.10
N VAL A 248 -18.89 18.02 11.83
CA VAL A 248 -17.71 18.47 11.07
C VAL A 248 -17.47 17.47 9.94
N LYS A 249 -17.36 17.95 8.71
CA LYS A 249 -17.04 17.11 7.54
C LYS A 249 -15.90 17.72 6.76
N ALA A 250 -14.77 17.04 6.67
CA ALA A 250 -13.64 17.48 5.87
C ALA A 250 -13.65 16.77 4.50
N GLU A 251 -13.87 17.52 3.42
CA GLU A 251 -13.88 16.96 2.05
C GLU A 251 -12.48 16.90 1.42
N SER A 252 -11.53 17.67 1.96
CA SER A 252 -10.16 17.73 1.48
C SER A 252 -9.17 18.00 2.62
N ASN A 253 -7.90 17.62 2.44
CA ASN A 253 -6.87 17.78 3.46
C ASN A 253 -6.31 19.22 3.48
N THR A 254 -6.91 20.05 4.31
CA THR A 254 -6.54 21.46 4.50
C THR A 254 -5.56 21.68 5.67
N TRP A 255 -5.39 20.70 6.57
CA TRP A 255 -4.63 20.86 7.82
C TRP A 255 -3.23 20.24 7.80
N SER A 256 -2.94 19.30 6.89
CA SER A 256 -1.60 18.69 6.82
C SER A 256 -0.55 19.69 6.31
N HIS A 257 0.66 19.60 6.85
CA HIS A 257 1.79 20.44 6.48
C HIS A 257 1.53 21.96 6.60
N GLN A 258 0.63 22.41 7.49
CA GLN A 258 0.32 23.84 7.69
C GLN A 258 1.56 24.72 7.87
N ARG A 259 2.59 24.26 8.58
CA ARG A 259 3.86 24.99 8.75
C ARG A 259 4.57 25.24 7.40
N ARG A 260 4.56 24.24 6.51
CA ARG A 260 5.13 24.33 5.16
C ARG A 260 4.30 25.29 4.30
N ARG A 261 2.98 25.10 4.26
CA ARG A 261 2.05 25.97 3.54
C ARG A 261 2.19 27.45 3.95
N ARG A 262 2.27 27.72 5.26
CA ARG A 262 2.54 29.09 5.77
C ARG A 262 3.87 29.65 5.30
N ARG A 263 4.93 28.84 5.26
CA ARG A 263 6.26 29.26 4.79
C ARG A 263 6.27 29.53 3.28
N GLU A 264 5.61 28.70 2.48
CA GLU A 264 5.47 28.88 1.04
C GLU A 264 4.65 30.12 0.72
N MET A 265 3.51 30.32 1.40
CA MET A 265 2.70 31.53 1.28
C MET A 265 3.49 32.79 1.67
N GLN A 266 4.29 32.75 2.74
CA GLN A 266 5.19 33.85 3.11
C GLN A 266 6.28 34.10 2.08
N ARG A 267 6.83 33.06 1.45
CA ARG A 267 7.80 33.20 0.35
C ARG A 267 7.15 33.83 -0.87
N LEU A 268 5.96 33.40 -1.25
CA LEU A 268 5.18 33.98 -2.35
C LEU A 268 4.81 35.44 -2.09
N LEU A 269 4.33 35.77 -0.88
CA LEU A 269 4.05 37.15 -0.47
C LEU A 269 5.30 38.03 -0.51
N LYS A 270 6.45 37.53 -0.04
CA LYS A 270 7.74 38.24 -0.15
C LYS A 270 8.18 38.42 -1.59
N ALA A 271 8.01 37.43 -2.45
CA ALA A 271 8.32 37.52 -3.87
C ALA A 271 7.42 38.52 -4.60
N GLN A 272 6.11 38.54 -4.29
CA GLN A 272 5.17 39.51 -4.83
C GLN A 272 5.47 40.94 -4.37
N GLN A 273 5.85 41.14 -3.10
CA GLN A 273 6.26 42.44 -2.56
C GLN A 273 7.58 42.94 -3.17
N GLN A 274 8.47 42.04 -3.59
CA GLN A 274 9.70 42.41 -4.31
C GLN A 274 9.43 42.80 -5.77
N GLN A 275 8.36 42.30 -6.39
CA GLN A 275 7.95 42.68 -7.75
C GLN A 275 7.16 44.00 -7.81
N THR A 276 6.70 44.56 -6.69
CA THR A 276 5.90 45.80 -6.66
C THR A 276 6.66 47.04 -6.21
N GLN A 277 7.96 46.95 -5.91
CA GLN A 277 8.77 48.14 -5.64
C GLN A 277 9.31 48.74 -6.96
N PRO A 278 9.08 50.04 -7.26
CA PRO A 278 9.67 50.67 -8.43
C PRO A 278 11.19 50.77 -8.24
N GLU A 279 11.95 50.45 -9.29
CA GLU A 279 13.40 50.56 -9.35
C GLU A 279 13.86 51.94 -8.84
N LYS A 280 14.48 51.99 -7.67
CA LYS A 280 15.26 53.15 -7.26
C LYS A 280 16.55 53.13 -8.08
N ALA A 281 16.67 54.11 -8.98
CA ALA A 281 17.85 54.38 -9.78
C ALA A 281 19.13 54.36 -8.92
N SER A 282 20.05 53.48 -9.29
CA SER A 282 21.41 53.46 -8.76
C SER A 282 22.16 54.69 -9.26
N ALA A 283 22.75 55.47 -8.35
CA ALA A 283 23.73 56.49 -8.70
C ALA A 283 25.00 55.82 -9.30
N PRO A 284 25.74 56.49 -10.20
CA PRO A 284 26.90 55.89 -10.87
C PRO A 284 28.13 55.89 -9.94
N GLN A 285 28.82 54.74 -9.87
CA GLN A 285 30.19 54.67 -9.35
C GLN A 285 31.22 54.91 -10.49
N PRO A 286 32.43 55.43 -10.18
CA PRO A 286 33.41 55.85 -11.19
C PRO A 286 34.15 54.66 -11.80
N GLN A 287 34.49 54.79 -13.09
CA GLN A 287 35.27 53.81 -13.85
C GLN A 287 36.76 53.80 -13.47
N PRO A 288 37.45 52.64 -13.54
CA PRO A 288 38.90 52.61 -13.69
C PRO A 288 39.31 52.52 -15.18
N GLU A 289 40.42 53.19 -15.47
CA GLU A 289 40.98 53.46 -16.79
C GLU A 289 41.50 52.21 -17.52
N SER A 290 41.45 52.29 -18.86
CA SER A 290 42.04 51.36 -19.81
C SER A 290 43.49 51.72 -20.11
N ASP A 291 44.40 50.75 -20.04
CA ASP A 291 45.73 50.88 -20.66
C ASP A 291 46.00 49.74 -21.64
N SER A 292 46.69 50.07 -22.73
CA SER A 292 46.68 49.35 -24.00
C SER A 292 48.03 48.71 -24.35
N LYS A 293 48.01 47.42 -24.76
CA LYS A 293 48.86 46.71 -25.76
C LYS A 293 50.36 46.43 -25.46
N PRO A 294 51.08 45.55 -26.22
CA PRO A 294 50.67 44.55 -27.24
C PRO A 294 51.27 43.09 -27.09
N ASP A 295 50.79 42.17 -27.96
CA ASP A 295 51.20 40.79 -28.36
C ASP A 295 52.73 40.52 -28.62
N PRO A 296 53.28 39.29 -28.87
CA PRO A 296 52.67 38.01 -29.31
C PRO A 296 53.29 36.66 -28.80
N GLU A 297 52.80 35.55 -29.38
CA GLU A 297 53.53 34.31 -29.81
C GLU A 297 53.34 32.93 -29.11
N LEU A 298 52.61 32.08 -29.86
CA LEU A 298 52.86 30.67 -30.27
C LEU A 298 53.55 29.63 -29.36
N GLN A 299 52.86 28.47 -29.33
CA GLN A 299 53.34 27.10 -29.61
C GLN A 299 53.72 26.14 -28.47
N GLN A 300 53.23 24.91 -28.70
CA GLN A 300 53.74 23.58 -28.31
C GLN A 300 53.28 22.97 -26.98
N GLN A 301 52.37 21.99 -27.16
CA GLN A 301 52.28 20.68 -26.48
C GLN A 301 53.65 19.95 -26.36
N PRO A 302 53.83 18.80 -25.65
CA PRO A 302 52.89 18.02 -24.81
C PRO A 302 53.56 17.30 -23.58
N GLU A 303 52.82 16.36 -22.93
CA GLU A 303 53.25 15.18 -22.11
C GLU A 303 53.85 15.52 -20.71
N ASP A 304 53.65 14.81 -19.59
CA ASP A 304 53.56 13.37 -19.41
C ASP A 304 53.30 12.98 -17.92
N SER A 305 52.70 11.79 -17.71
CA SER A 305 52.79 10.91 -16.51
C SER A 305 52.32 11.44 -15.12
N CYS A 306 51.77 10.66 -14.18
CA CYS A 306 51.99 9.25 -13.85
C CYS A 306 50.78 8.67 -13.08
N THR A 307 50.55 7.39 -13.32
CA THR A 307 49.50 6.46 -12.84
C THR A 307 49.82 5.89 -11.43
N GLU A 308 48.80 5.65 -10.59
CA GLU A 308 48.15 4.37 -10.24
C GLU A 308 48.54 3.71 -8.89
N GLU A 309 47.47 3.35 -8.18
CA GLU A 309 47.21 2.10 -7.45
C GLU A 309 47.66 1.79 -5.99
N ALA A 310 46.66 1.21 -5.32
CA ALA A 310 46.66 0.22 -4.23
C ALA A 310 46.97 0.72 -2.79
N THR A 311 46.27 0.29 -1.73
CA THR A 311 46.01 -1.11 -1.38
C THR A 311 44.95 -1.27 -0.26
N LYS A 312 44.37 -2.47 -0.29
CA LYS A 312 43.34 -3.17 0.48
C LYS A 312 43.80 -3.74 1.84
N ARG A 313 42.82 -4.26 2.63
CA ARG A 313 42.83 -5.30 3.73
C ARG A 313 42.50 -4.75 5.13
N ARG A 314 41.72 -5.42 6.00
CA ARG A 314 41.74 -6.86 6.39
C ARG A 314 40.45 -7.32 7.12
N LEU A 315 40.29 -8.64 7.23
CA LEU A 315 39.18 -9.50 7.71
C LEU A 315 39.25 -9.89 9.22
N SER A 316 38.14 -10.39 9.79
CA SER A 316 37.93 -11.64 10.60
C SER A 316 36.67 -11.51 11.50
N GLU A 317 35.63 -12.34 11.30
CA GLU A 317 35.24 -13.60 12.01
C GLU A 317 34.62 -13.40 13.42
N GLU A 318 33.36 -13.82 13.61
CA GLU A 318 32.94 -14.86 14.57
C GLU A 318 31.40 -15.07 14.58
N ALA A 319 30.97 -16.33 14.67
CA ALA A 319 29.61 -16.79 14.91
C ALA A 319 29.46 -17.26 16.37
N PRO A 320 28.22 -17.46 16.86
CA PRO A 320 28.00 -18.69 17.62
C PRO A 320 26.70 -19.43 17.28
N THR A 321 26.80 -20.74 17.48
CA THR A 321 25.82 -21.81 17.34
C THR A 321 25.07 -22.02 18.67
N ILE A 322 23.74 -22.12 18.65
CA ILE A 322 22.89 -22.80 19.66
C ILE A 322 21.66 -23.29 18.84
N GLY A 323 21.33 -24.57 18.67
CA GLY A 323 21.03 -25.60 19.67
C GLY A 323 19.55 -25.98 19.50
N ALA A 324 19.28 -27.21 19.05
CA ALA A 324 17.95 -27.76 18.74
C ALA A 324 17.17 -28.20 20.03
N PRO A 325 16.09 -29.00 19.94
CA PRO A 325 14.69 -28.57 20.01
C PRO A 325 13.96 -29.07 21.28
N CYS A 326 13.00 -28.29 21.81
CA CYS A 326 12.16 -28.77 22.92
C CYS A 326 10.86 -29.40 22.42
N LYS A 327 10.77 -30.72 22.55
CA LYS A 327 9.54 -31.53 22.46
C LYS A 327 8.63 -31.22 23.66
N LYS A 328 7.35 -30.93 23.43
CA LYS A 328 6.19 -31.34 24.27
C LYS A 328 4.96 -31.40 23.34
N ALA A 329 4.55 -32.59 22.93
CA ALA A 329 3.60 -33.46 23.62
C ALA A 329 2.14 -33.03 23.39
N ARG A 330 1.56 -33.69 22.40
CA ARG A 330 0.15 -33.96 22.13
C ARG A 330 -0.58 -34.38 23.42
N THR A 331 -1.72 -33.77 23.70
CA THR A 331 -2.81 -34.44 24.42
C THR A 331 -4.12 -33.99 23.79
N GLU A 332 -4.75 -34.92 23.09
CA GLU A 332 -6.17 -34.89 22.73
C GLU A 332 -7.01 -34.99 24.01
N ILE A 333 -8.24 -34.45 23.98
CA ILE A 333 -9.50 -35.02 24.51
C ILE A 333 -10.54 -33.90 24.53
N ASP A 334 -11.47 -33.96 23.57
CA ASP A 334 -12.86 -33.49 23.66
C ASP A 334 -13.62 -34.41 24.64
N PRO A 335 -14.71 -34.01 25.33
CA PRO A 335 -15.97 -33.74 24.60
C PRO A 335 -16.98 -32.74 25.23
N GLU A 336 -18.00 -32.45 24.41
CA GLU A 336 -19.42 -32.23 24.74
C GLU A 336 -19.96 -30.86 25.22
N VAL A 337 -20.52 -30.15 24.23
CA VAL A 337 -21.83 -29.46 24.10
C VAL A 337 -22.88 -29.73 25.21
N PRO A 338 -23.66 -28.70 25.62
CA PRO A 338 -25.07 -28.61 25.19
C PRO A 338 -25.55 -27.21 24.73
N GLN A 339 -26.44 -27.21 23.73
CA GLN A 339 -27.32 -26.09 23.33
C GLN A 339 -28.43 -25.83 24.37
N PRO A 340 -29.09 -24.66 24.31
CA PRO A 340 -30.40 -24.54 23.64
C PRO A 340 -30.47 -23.23 22.81
N GLY A 341 -31.39 -22.94 21.89
CA GLY A 341 -32.71 -23.43 21.55
C GLY A 341 -33.47 -22.22 20.98
N SER A 342 -33.97 -22.36 19.75
CA SER A 342 -35.08 -21.65 19.06
C SER A 342 -35.54 -20.25 19.51
N GLU A 343 -35.69 -19.30 18.57
CA GLU A 343 -37.01 -18.91 18.03
C GLU A 343 -36.91 -17.81 16.94
N ASP A 344 -37.83 -17.93 15.98
CA ASP A 344 -38.06 -17.11 14.79
C ASP A 344 -38.42 -15.64 15.06
N ARG A 345 -37.99 -14.75 14.15
CA ARG A 345 -38.89 -13.68 13.68
C ARG A 345 -38.50 -13.12 12.31
N ALA A 346 -39.45 -13.21 11.40
CA ALA A 346 -39.42 -12.72 10.04
C ALA A 346 -39.63 -11.19 9.94
N SER A 347 -39.23 -10.66 8.77
CA SER A 347 -39.75 -9.47 8.07
C SER A 347 -39.35 -8.08 8.57
N ALA A 348 -38.53 -7.36 7.78
CA ALA A 348 -39.02 -6.27 6.90
C ALA A 348 -37.90 -5.31 6.42
N ARG A 349 -37.94 -5.03 5.11
CA ARG A 349 -37.69 -3.75 4.42
C ARG A 349 -36.29 -3.11 4.29
N GLU A 350 -35.93 -2.99 3.01
CA GLU A 350 -35.60 -1.75 2.25
C GLU A 350 -34.51 -0.78 2.74
N GLN A 351 -33.58 -0.55 1.80
CA GLN A 351 -32.92 0.71 1.44
C GLN A 351 -32.13 1.45 2.53
N ALA A 352 -30.80 1.41 2.41
CA ALA A 352 -29.97 2.56 2.72
C ALA A 352 -28.68 2.53 1.89
N ALA A 353 -28.65 3.36 0.85
CA ALA A 353 -27.42 4.00 0.41
C ALA A 353 -26.98 5.00 1.48
N CYS A 354 -25.70 5.02 1.85
CA CYS A 354 -24.91 6.24 2.06
C CYS A 354 -23.47 5.86 2.42
N GLY A 355 -22.58 6.84 2.28
CA GLY A 355 -21.14 6.70 2.42
C GLY A 355 -20.67 6.35 3.82
N THR A 356 -19.37 6.10 3.91
CA THR A 356 -18.67 5.96 5.18
C THR A 356 -18.63 7.33 5.85
N GLU A 357 -19.57 7.56 6.76
CA GLU A 357 -19.54 8.69 7.69
C GLU A 357 -18.58 8.37 8.83
N GLU A 358 -17.47 9.10 8.92
CA GLU A 358 -16.72 9.19 10.17
C GLU A 358 -17.35 10.31 11.02
N VAL A 359 -18.13 9.90 12.02
CA VAL A 359 -18.68 10.81 13.02
C VAL A 359 -17.63 11.04 14.09
N MET A 360 -17.17 12.28 14.26
CA MET A 360 -16.28 12.69 15.34
C MET A 360 -17.10 13.38 16.42
N GLU A 361 -17.49 12.63 17.45
CA GLU A 361 -18.05 13.19 18.68
C GLU A 361 -16.90 13.66 19.58
N VAL A 362 -16.91 14.94 19.95
CA VAL A 362 -15.95 15.53 20.90
C VAL A 362 -16.70 15.81 22.19
N GLU A 363 -16.52 14.95 23.18
CA GLU A 363 -17.11 15.09 24.52
C GLU A 363 -16.11 15.80 25.44
N ALA A 364 -16.55 16.86 26.12
CA ALA A 364 -15.75 17.55 27.15
C ALA A 364 -16.56 17.60 28.44
N LYS A 365 -16.15 16.83 29.44
CA LYS A 365 -16.68 16.87 30.82
C LYS A 365 -15.81 17.77 31.70
N GLU A 366 -16.46 18.61 32.50
CA GLU A 366 -15.84 19.22 33.67
C GLU A 366 -15.88 18.21 34.81
N ASP A 367 -14.71 17.70 35.23
CA ASP A 367 -14.55 17.16 36.57
C ASP A 367 -14.28 18.32 37.53
N GLY A 368 -15.12 18.41 38.56
CA GLY A 368 -15.24 19.54 39.50
C GLY A 368 -13.98 19.91 40.28
#